data_AF-A0A329REQ2-F1
#
_entry.id   AF-A0A329REQ2-F1
#
_cell.length_a   1.000
_cell.length_b   1.000
_cell.length_c   1.000
_cell.angle_alpha   90.00
_cell.angle_beta   90.00
_cell.angle_gamma   90.00
#
_symmetry.space_group_name_H-M   'P 1'
#
loop_
_entity.id
_entity.type
_entity.pdbx_description
1 polymer ?
#
loop_
_entity_poly.entity_id
_entity_poly.type
_entity_poly.pdbx_seq_one_letter_code
_entity_poly.pdbx_strand_id
1 'polypeptide(L)'
;MTTSFTINERTLEKVFPHLSDKNGNRRGNWKSRVANALLGRRIIANGSTHFEWDPVLGRVSNITTQSDLLTPVLRLVEYLEDVAIVFEKAVVSPDFK
;
A
#
# COMPACT_ATOMS: atom_id res chain seq x y z
N MET A 1 13.77 8.56 1.17
CA MET A 1 12.86 8.62 2.33
C MET A 1 12.31 7.23 2.56
N THR A 2 11.93 6.86 3.79
CA THR A 2 11.22 5.60 4.04
C THR A 2 9.93 5.88 4.79
N THR A 3 8.86 5.20 4.38
CA THR A 3 7.56 5.23 5.06
C THR A 3 7.33 3.88 5.72
N SER A 4 7.08 3.88 7.03
CA SER A 4 6.85 2.66 7.80
C SER A 4 5.48 2.70 8.46
N PHE A 5 4.68 1.65 8.28
CA PHE A 5 3.37 1.52 8.92
C PHE A 5 3.02 0.04 9.15
N THR A 6 2.16 -0.20 10.12
CA THR A 6 1.62 -1.55 10.39
C THR A 6 0.23 -1.65 9.79
N ILE A 7 -0.05 -2.75 9.07
CA ILE A 7 -1.39 -3.04 8.58
C ILE A 7 -2.20 -3.61 9.74
N ASN A 8 -3.16 -2.85 10.24
CA ASN A 8 -4.16 -3.32 11.21
C ASN A 8 -5.54 -3.43 10.53
N GLU A 9 -6.56 -3.81 11.28
CA GLU A 9 -7.94 -3.93 10.79
C GLU A 9 -8.42 -2.62 10.16
N ARG A 10 -8.12 -1.48 10.76
CA ARG A 10 -8.48 -0.16 10.21
C ARG A 10 -7.78 0.11 8.88
N THR A 11 -6.52 -0.31 8.73
CA THR A 11 -5.80 -0.21 7.46
C THR A 11 -6.46 -1.10 6.41
N LEU A 12 -6.82 -2.34 6.72
CA LEU A 12 -7.57 -3.18 5.79
C LEU A 12 -8.91 -2.51 5.41
N GLU A 13 -9.65 -1.98 6.38
CA GLU A 13 -10.97 -1.38 6.12
C GLU A 13 -10.93 -0.14 5.25
N LYS A 14 -9.89 0.69 5.41
CA LYS A 14 -9.77 1.97 4.72
C LYS A 14 -8.93 1.92 3.46
N VAL A 15 -7.89 1.08 3.43
CA VAL A 15 -6.90 1.03 2.34
C VAL A 15 -7.14 -0.16 1.43
N PHE A 16 -7.56 -1.30 1.98
CA PHE A 16 -7.81 -2.55 1.24
C PHE A 16 -9.24 -3.07 1.48
N PRO A 17 -10.28 -2.26 1.23
CA PRO A 17 -11.64 -2.54 1.71
C PRO A 17 -12.22 -3.86 1.20
N HIS A 18 -11.74 -4.38 0.06
CA HIS A 18 -12.11 -5.67 -0.51
C HIS A 18 -11.50 -6.88 0.20
N LEU A 19 -10.43 -6.66 0.98
CA LEU A 19 -9.81 -7.65 1.85
C LEU A 19 -10.40 -7.64 3.27
N SER A 20 -11.10 -6.56 3.63
CA SER A 20 -11.83 -6.48 4.90
C SER A 20 -13.10 -7.30 4.86
N ASP A 21 -13.19 -8.24 5.79
CA ASP A 21 -14.41 -9.00 6.01
C ASP A 21 -15.33 -8.26 6.98
N LYS A 22 -16.24 -7.47 6.43
CA LYS A 22 -17.29 -6.79 7.19
C LYS A 22 -18.41 -7.73 7.65
N ASN A 23 -18.49 -8.95 7.08
CA ASN A 23 -19.63 -9.85 7.25
C ASN A 23 -19.28 -11.17 7.97
N GLY A 24 -18.07 -11.32 8.52
CA GLY A 24 -17.66 -12.47 9.32
C GLY A 24 -17.40 -13.77 8.54
N ASN A 25 -17.27 -13.71 7.21
CA ASN A 25 -17.03 -14.86 6.35
C ASN A 25 -15.57 -14.97 5.84
N ARG A 26 -14.57 -14.81 6.73
CA ARG A 26 -13.13 -15.08 6.42
C ARG A 26 -12.82 -16.57 6.17
N ARG A 27 -13.75 -17.49 6.40
CA ARG A 27 -13.44 -18.92 6.36
C ARG A 27 -13.44 -19.44 4.92
N GLY A 28 -12.25 -19.70 4.40
CA GLY A 28 -12.01 -20.60 3.26
C GLY A 28 -11.81 -19.96 1.89
N ASN A 29 -11.83 -18.63 1.75
CA ASN A 29 -11.50 -17.97 0.49
C ASN A 29 -10.05 -17.45 0.47
N TRP A 30 -9.48 -17.39 -0.72
CA TRP A 30 -8.12 -16.90 -0.96
C TRP A 30 -7.92 -15.44 -0.49
N LYS A 31 -8.99 -14.62 -0.47
CA LYS A 31 -8.97 -13.24 0.07
C LYS A 31 -8.63 -13.20 1.55
N SER A 32 -9.16 -14.13 2.35
CA SER A 32 -8.80 -14.24 3.76
C SER A 32 -7.34 -14.60 3.94
N ARG A 33 -6.76 -15.43 3.06
CA ARG A 33 -5.33 -15.77 3.13
C ARG A 33 -4.48 -14.51 2.92
N VAL A 34 -4.78 -13.72 1.89
CA VAL A 34 -4.10 -12.45 1.59
C VAL A 34 -4.28 -11.43 2.73
N ALA A 35 -5.51 -11.25 3.23
CA ALA A 35 -5.78 -10.36 4.34
C ALA A 35 -4.99 -10.75 5.61
N ASN A 36 -4.93 -12.05 5.93
CA ASN A 36 -4.18 -12.56 7.08
C ASN A 36 -2.66 -12.46 6.88
N ALA A 37 -2.16 -12.56 5.64
CA ALA A 37 -0.75 -12.35 5.35
C ALA A 37 -0.31 -10.91 5.60
N LEU A 38 -1.22 -9.95 5.38
CA LEU A 38 -0.98 -8.52 5.61
C LEU A 38 -1.20 -8.11 7.07
N LEU A 39 -2.24 -8.64 7.74
CA LEU A 39 -2.66 -8.19 9.06
C LEU A 39 -1.55 -8.35 10.11
N GLY A 40 -1.31 -7.29 10.90
CA GLY A 40 -0.27 -7.21 11.91
C GLY A 40 1.15 -7.05 11.35
N ARG A 41 1.34 -7.04 10.02
CA ARG A 41 2.66 -6.89 9.41
C ARG A 41 3.04 -5.43 9.27
N ARG A 42 4.32 -5.15 9.50
CA ARG A 42 4.93 -3.84 9.27
C ARG A 42 5.47 -3.78 7.84
N ILE A 43 5.01 -2.81 7.08
CA ILE A 43 5.55 -2.45 5.77
C ILE A 43 6.57 -1.34 5.97
N ILE A 44 7.70 -1.45 5.28
CA ILE A 44 8.69 -0.39 5.11
C ILE A 44 8.83 -0.16 3.62
N ALA A 45 8.38 1.00 3.16
CA ALA A 45 8.35 1.40 1.76
C ALA A 45 9.43 2.44 1.49
N ASN A 46 10.23 2.22 0.46
CA ASN A 46 11.25 3.17 0.04
C ASN A 46 10.62 4.19 -0.91
N GLY A 47 10.83 5.47 -0.63
CA GLY A 47 10.24 6.53 -1.43
C GLY A 47 11.20 7.67 -1.74
N SER A 48 10.76 8.50 -2.67
CA SER A 48 11.43 9.71 -3.11
C SER A 48 10.44 10.86 -3.15
N THR A 49 10.93 12.08 -2.90
CA THR A 49 10.17 13.31 -3.09
C THR A 49 10.98 14.19 -4.03
N HIS A 50 10.37 14.56 -5.13
CA HIS A 50 10.91 15.46 -6.14
C HIS A 50 10.29 16.85 -5.95
N PHE A 51 11.16 17.87 -5.86
CA PHE A 51 10.76 19.26 -5.78
C PHE A 51 11.12 19.94 -7.09
N GLU A 52 10.13 20.47 -7.77
CA GLU A 52 10.34 21.31 -8.94
C GLU A 52 10.46 22.76 -8.50
N TRP A 53 11.57 23.40 -8.86
CA TRP A 53 11.84 24.79 -8.52
C TRP A 53 11.52 25.70 -9.70
N ASP A 54 10.71 26.72 -9.48
CA ASP A 54 10.48 27.81 -10.42
C ASP A 54 11.48 28.93 -10.16
N PRO A 55 12.48 29.13 -11.05
CA PRO A 55 13.48 30.16 -10.88
C PRO A 55 12.94 31.58 -11.16
N VAL A 56 11.82 31.72 -11.88
CA VAL A 56 11.23 33.02 -12.22
C VAL A 56 10.51 33.60 -11.01
N LEU A 57 9.75 32.77 -10.30
CA LEU A 57 9.04 33.17 -9.08
C LEU A 57 9.86 32.93 -7.80
N GLY A 58 11.02 32.28 -7.90
CA GLY A 58 11.92 31.99 -6.78
C GLY A 58 11.29 31.08 -5.72
N ARG A 59 10.49 30.09 -6.13
CA ARG A 59 9.77 29.19 -5.21
C ARG A 59 9.60 27.78 -5.81
N VAL A 60 9.25 26.82 -4.95
CA VAL A 60 8.82 25.48 -5.40
C VAL A 60 7.49 25.62 -6.15
N SER A 61 7.42 25.10 -7.38
CA SER A 61 6.21 25.06 -8.20
C SER A 61 5.45 23.75 -8.06
N ASN A 62 6.15 22.65 -7.77
CA ASN A 62 5.55 21.32 -7.69
C ASN A 62 6.30 20.42 -6.70
N ILE A 63 5.57 19.53 -6.05
CA ILE A 63 6.10 18.50 -5.17
C ILE A 63 5.46 17.18 -5.59
N THR A 64 6.26 16.22 -6.04
CA THR A 64 5.81 14.88 -6.37
C THR A 64 6.47 13.88 -5.44
N THR A 65 5.68 12.98 -4.83
CA THR A 65 6.20 11.92 -3.96
C THR A 65 5.84 10.56 -4.54
N GLN A 66 6.72 9.58 -4.36
CA GLN A 66 6.51 8.20 -4.77
C GLN A 66 6.98 7.27 -3.65
N SER A 67 6.35 6.11 -3.49
CA SER A 67 6.76 5.10 -2.52
C SER A 67 6.53 3.69 -3.05
N ASP A 68 7.56 2.85 -3.01
CA ASP A 68 7.49 1.45 -3.42
C ASP A 68 6.77 0.61 -2.36
N LEU A 69 5.46 0.43 -2.54
CA LEU A 69 4.63 -0.51 -1.78
C LEU A 69 4.63 -1.90 -2.40
N LEU A 70 4.97 -2.02 -3.69
CA LEU A 70 5.00 -3.30 -4.41
C LEU A 70 5.99 -4.27 -3.78
N THR A 71 7.25 -3.86 -3.62
CA THR A 71 8.32 -4.73 -3.11
C THR A 71 8.04 -5.25 -1.70
N PRO A 72 7.69 -4.43 -0.70
CA PRO A 72 7.41 -4.94 0.63
C PRO A 72 6.13 -5.79 0.66
N VAL A 73 5.10 -5.49 -0.13
CA VAL A 73 3.88 -6.33 -0.18
C VAL A 73 4.17 -7.69 -0.80
N LEU A 74 4.94 -7.73 -1.91
CA LEU A 74 5.34 -8.99 -2.54
C LEU A 74 6.09 -9.90 -1.56
N ARG A 75 6.94 -9.33 -0.69
CA ARG A 75 7.64 -10.10 0.35
C ARG A 75 6.71 -10.64 1.44
N LEU A 76 5.54 -10.06 1.63
CA LEU A 76 4.57 -10.51 2.64
C LEU A 76 3.61 -11.57 2.11
N VAL A 77 3.19 -11.46 0.85
CA VAL A 77 2.24 -12.40 0.23
C VAL A 77 2.91 -13.48 -0.62
N GLU A 78 4.21 -13.34 -0.91
CA GLU A 78 5.11 -14.30 -1.58
C GLU A 78 4.79 -14.61 -3.05
N TYR A 79 3.58 -14.30 -3.53
CA TYR A 79 3.11 -14.56 -4.90
C TYR A 79 2.68 -13.27 -5.60
N LEU A 80 3.08 -13.11 -6.86
CA LEU A 80 2.75 -11.91 -7.64
C LEU A 80 1.24 -11.80 -7.91
N GLU A 81 0.56 -12.94 -8.06
CA GLU A 81 -0.88 -13.03 -8.20
C GLU A 81 -1.58 -12.43 -6.97
N ASP A 82 -1.08 -12.75 -5.78
CA ASP A 82 -1.63 -12.21 -4.53
C ASP A 82 -1.37 -10.69 -4.41
N VAL A 83 -0.24 -10.19 -4.91
CA VAL A 83 0.04 -8.75 -4.99
C VAL A 83 -0.97 -8.04 -5.88
N ALA A 84 -1.28 -8.62 -7.05
CA ALA A 84 -2.28 -8.07 -7.95
C ALA A 84 -3.64 -7.92 -7.23
N ILE A 85 -4.00 -8.90 -6.40
CA ILE A 85 -5.22 -8.80 -5.59
C ILE A 85 -5.10 -7.66 -4.59
N VAL A 86 -3.99 -7.59 -3.84
CA VAL A 86 -3.84 -6.57 -2.79
C VAL A 86 -4.16 -5.20 -3.36
N PHE A 87 -3.71 -4.90 -4.58
CA PHE A 87 -3.89 -3.59 -5.21
C PHE A 87 -5.12 -3.46 -6.14
N GLU A 88 -5.81 -4.54 -6.53
CA GLU A 88 -6.92 -4.52 -7.49
C GLU A 88 -8.02 -3.48 -7.15
N LYS A 89 -8.39 -3.41 -5.87
CA LYS A 89 -9.44 -2.52 -5.34
C LYS A 89 -8.96 -1.75 -4.11
N ALA A 90 -7.65 -1.59 -4.00
CA ALA A 90 -7.05 -0.76 -2.97
C ALA A 90 -7.28 0.72 -3.26
N VAL A 91 -7.27 1.52 -2.20
CA VAL A 91 -7.28 2.99 -2.31
C VAL A 91 -5.90 3.52 -2.70
N VAL A 92 -4.85 2.71 -2.53
CA VAL A 92 -3.46 3.06 -2.85
C VAL A 92 -2.97 2.27 -4.05
N SER A 93 -2.09 2.87 -4.84
CA SER A 93 -1.36 2.19 -5.91
C SER A 93 -0.07 1.53 -5.38
N PRO A 94 0.51 0.56 -6.12
CA PRO A 94 1.77 -0.07 -5.74
C PRO A 94 2.97 0.89 -5.65
N ASP A 95 2.90 2.03 -6.33
CA ASP A 95 3.94 3.07 -6.40
C ASP A 95 3.61 4.34 -5.58
N PHE A 96 2.46 4.35 -4.87
CA PHE A 96 2.00 5.42 -3.99
C PHE A 96 2.29 6.84 -4.54
N LYS A 97 1.61 7.18 -5.63
CA LYS A 97 1.71 8.49 -6.30
C LYS A 97 0.63 9.46 -5.85
#